data_AF-A0A914JQW1-F1
#
_entry.id   AF-A0A914JQW1-F1
#
_cell.length_a   1.000
_cell.length_b   1.000
_cell.length_c   1.000
_cell.angle_alpha   90.00
_cell.angle_beta   90.00
_cell.angle_gamma   90.00
#
_symmetry.space_group_name_H-M   'P 1'
#
loop_
_entity.id
_entity.type
_entity.pdbx_description
1 polymer ?
#
loop_
_entity_poly.entity_id
_entity_poly.type
_entity_poly.pdbx_seq_one_letter_code
_entity_poly.pdbx_strand_id
1 'polypeptide(L)'
;MNLLLILLVAFSFKYQRSVTGVQARIEAQNAEKQQVFETPASVVESDEDSDEKDDDFHPHEEDDDLNRGSLPRPVSETQAIDGQNPRPDGVDEDRGRPDDSISFISKAFTSRKTFSCPKTKADFVTGGNVATLNPEDIEIIAAMGDNTGTGEGLWPQTAIEFRGASFSIGGDASIDGLVTVPNILREFSDRQLIGVSHGMGSREELPSYQLNVAVGRSNTSMLTEQANELVRRMNNLTISNLRNKWTMIIVTIGTEEFCNNCAVPHIDRINEAMDILNRGIHKAFVVVIGPLHVSLASEQNKNLLKDKCTCLKTKTDSYFAQLLRAWEEGLLTVQEHSLDVKRRTFGVLVLPFLTITSRYPSSLFVGNTTLLNRRGHNYAAKWLWNRLISGPRYNLSDAILSRDKYFCPSVGCPYFRNHENFKYCPILRHVDATEEDVADLKKGKKPKRSQFTLYRLAGIVVGLAFCTATTGCIVFYLLSKHAKHGRFDMEPILEEGIYKEYTKPRGLTVVSKKGEAISDSEEEEETIVEPEYPYRRPEEQRPMHDPTLVGHNDNELENASFLNIGE
;
A
#
# COMPACT_ATOMS: atom_id res chain seq x y z
N MET A 1 -0.40 57.68 24.65
CA MET A 1 -0.73 57.68 23.21
C MET A 1 0.52 57.63 22.33
N ASN A 2 1.42 58.63 22.40
CA ASN A 2 2.53 58.82 21.45
C ASN A 2 3.45 57.59 21.22
N LEU A 3 3.75 56.80 22.25
CA LEU A 3 4.60 55.60 22.11
C LEU A 3 4.02 54.56 21.13
N LEU A 4 2.69 54.46 21.05
CA LEU A 4 2.01 53.53 20.14
C LEU A 4 2.12 53.98 18.69
N LEU A 5 2.06 55.29 18.42
CA LEU A 5 2.27 55.85 17.08
C LEU A 5 3.69 55.57 16.57
N ILE A 6 4.70 55.75 17.43
CA ILE A 6 6.10 55.51 17.09
C ILE A 6 6.33 54.04 16.71
N LEU A 7 5.76 53.11 17.48
CA LEU A 7 5.83 51.66 17.18
C LEU A 7 5.12 51.31 15.86
N LEU A 8 3.94 51.88 15.59
CA LEU A 8 3.21 51.65 14.33
C LEU A 8 3.99 52.17 13.11
N VAL A 9 4.56 53.38 13.17
CA VAL A 9 5.40 53.93 12.09
C VAL A 9 6.64 53.08 11.86
N ALA A 10 7.31 52.63 12.92
CA ALA A 10 8.47 51.73 12.83
C ALA A 10 8.11 50.36 12.21
N PHE A 11 6.92 49.83 12.51
CA PHE A 11 6.45 48.58 11.94
C PHE A 11 6.13 48.72 10.44
N SER A 12 5.44 49.79 10.03
CA SER A 12 5.18 50.10 8.62
C SER A 12 6.46 50.25 7.80
N PHE A 13 7.47 50.95 8.33
CA PHE A 13 8.77 51.08 7.67
C PHE A 13 9.50 49.73 7.51
N LYS A 14 9.47 48.85 8.52
CA LYS A 14 9.99 47.49 8.40
C LYS A 14 9.21 46.66 7.37
N TYR A 15 7.89 46.79 7.35
CA TYR A 15 7.01 46.05 6.43
C TYR A 15 7.26 46.46 4.98
N GLN A 16 7.22 47.76 4.66
CA GLN A 16 7.51 48.24 3.30
C GLN A 16 8.89 47.82 2.80
N ARG A 17 9.93 47.90 3.67
CA ARG A 17 11.29 47.49 3.32
C ARG A 17 11.45 45.98 3.10
N SER A 18 10.57 45.16 3.69
CA SER A 18 10.48 43.73 3.42
C SER A 18 9.75 43.44 2.10
N VAL A 19 8.68 44.18 1.78
CA VAL A 19 7.91 44.01 0.54
C VAL A 19 8.74 44.40 -0.68
N THR A 20 9.45 45.54 -0.64
CA THR A 20 10.33 45.96 -1.76
C THR A 20 11.50 44.99 -1.98
N GLY A 21 12.05 44.41 -0.90
CA GLY A 21 13.12 43.40 -1.00
C GLY A 21 12.67 42.05 -1.57
N VAL A 22 11.38 41.73 -1.51
CA VAL A 22 10.79 40.56 -2.19
C VAL A 22 10.51 40.88 -3.65
N GLN A 23 9.90 42.03 -3.94
CA GLN A 23 9.58 42.46 -5.30
C GLN A 23 10.83 42.51 -6.20
N ALA A 24 11.91 43.13 -5.73
CA ALA A 24 13.17 43.22 -6.47
C ALA A 24 13.84 41.87 -6.76
N ARG A 25 13.57 40.83 -5.96
CA ARG A 25 14.04 39.45 -6.23
C ARG A 25 13.21 38.76 -7.30
N ILE A 26 11.91 38.98 -7.33
CA ILE A 26 11.01 38.44 -8.36
C ILE A 26 11.35 39.04 -9.73
N GLU A 27 11.59 40.36 -9.78
CA GLU A 27 11.97 41.07 -11.01
C GLU A 27 13.33 40.59 -11.55
N ALA A 28 14.32 40.36 -10.67
CA ALA A 28 15.62 39.80 -11.06
C ALA A 28 15.50 38.38 -11.67
N GLN A 29 14.69 37.49 -11.07
CA GLN A 29 14.50 36.12 -11.58
C GLN A 29 13.71 36.05 -12.90
N ASN A 30 12.87 37.06 -13.18
CA ASN A 30 12.15 37.13 -14.46
C ASN A 30 13.06 37.60 -15.61
N ALA A 31 13.99 38.53 -15.35
CA ALA A 31 14.94 38.99 -16.37
C ALA A 31 15.86 37.86 -16.87
N GLU A 32 16.35 37.01 -15.96
CA GLU A 32 17.23 35.88 -16.29
C GLU A 32 16.55 34.83 -17.20
N LYS A 33 15.22 34.69 -17.12
CA LYS A 33 14.44 33.78 -17.99
C LYS A 33 14.19 34.32 -19.41
N GLN A 34 14.38 35.62 -19.66
CA GLN A 34 14.10 36.21 -20.98
C GLN A 34 15.30 36.18 -21.96
N GLN A 35 16.49 35.75 -21.53
CA GLN A 35 17.69 35.69 -22.40
C GLN A 35 17.95 34.31 -23.04
N VAL A 36 17.08 33.32 -22.81
CA VAL A 36 17.34 31.90 -23.22
C VAL A 36 16.56 31.50 -24.49
N PHE A 37 15.70 32.36 -25.05
CA PHE A 37 14.76 31.98 -26.12
C PHE A 37 14.73 32.96 -27.30
N GLU A 38 15.87 33.13 -28.00
CA GLU A 38 15.89 33.84 -29.29
C GLU A 38 17.01 33.34 -30.23
N THR A 39 16.66 32.47 -31.18
CA THR A 39 17.32 32.30 -32.51
C THR A 39 16.40 31.43 -33.41
N PRO A 40 16.42 31.60 -34.75
CA PRO A 40 15.24 31.34 -35.58
C PRO A 40 15.19 29.99 -36.30
N ALA A 41 14.01 29.70 -36.86
CA ALA A 41 13.72 28.48 -37.64
C ALA A 41 14.25 28.50 -39.08
N SER A 42 14.34 27.31 -39.68
CA SER A 42 14.52 27.07 -41.12
C SER A 42 13.37 26.23 -41.67
N VAL A 43 12.87 26.61 -42.85
CA VAL A 43 11.77 25.97 -43.60
C VAL A 43 12.33 24.90 -44.54
N VAL A 44 11.54 23.87 -44.90
CA VAL A 44 11.39 23.29 -46.27
C VAL A 44 10.13 22.39 -46.31
N GLU A 45 9.58 22.27 -47.52
CA GLU A 45 8.25 21.87 -47.97
C GLU A 45 7.71 20.45 -47.65
N SER A 46 6.46 20.25 -48.09
CA SER A 46 5.67 19.02 -48.22
C SER A 46 5.87 18.31 -49.56
N ASP A 47 5.51 17.03 -49.64
CA ASP A 47 5.07 16.34 -50.87
C ASP A 47 3.99 15.29 -50.54
N GLU A 48 3.24 14.85 -51.56
CA GLU A 48 2.08 13.93 -51.47
C GLU A 48 2.35 12.54 -52.11
N ASP A 49 1.38 11.63 -52.01
CA ASP A 49 1.26 10.31 -52.68
C ASP A 49 2.34 9.23 -52.35
N SER A 50 2.03 7.93 -52.28
CA SER A 50 1.09 7.14 -53.11
C SER A 50 0.70 5.80 -52.43
N ASP A 51 -0.29 5.10 -53.00
CA ASP A 51 -0.67 3.72 -52.62
C ASP A 51 0.41 2.68 -52.94
N GLU A 52 0.52 1.63 -52.12
CA GLU A 52 0.86 0.28 -52.62
C GLU A 52 0.13 -0.79 -51.80
N LYS A 53 -0.04 -1.98 -52.38
CA LYS A 53 -0.81 -3.11 -51.81
C LYS A 53 0.08 -4.35 -51.69
N ASP A 54 -0.59 -5.48 -51.41
CA ASP A 54 -0.10 -6.85 -51.52
C ASP A 54 0.85 -7.25 -50.36
N ASP A 55 0.91 -8.52 -49.92
CA ASP A 55 0.25 -9.72 -50.44
C ASP A 55 -0.09 -10.74 -49.31
N ASP A 56 -0.74 -11.85 -49.68
CA ASP A 56 -1.25 -12.91 -48.78
C ASP A 56 -0.20 -13.63 -47.89
N PHE A 57 -0.63 -14.06 -46.69
CA PHE A 57 -0.11 -15.30 -46.08
C PHE A 57 -1.11 -16.01 -45.15
N HIS A 58 -1.73 -17.09 -45.64
CA HIS A 58 -2.44 -18.09 -44.85
C HIS A 58 -1.61 -19.39 -44.73
N PRO A 59 -1.45 -19.94 -43.52
CA PRO A 59 -1.23 -21.37 -43.32
C PRO A 59 -2.57 -22.10 -43.15
N HIS A 60 -2.82 -23.12 -43.97
CA HIS A 60 -3.86 -24.12 -43.69
C HIS A 60 -3.38 -25.06 -42.59
N GLU A 61 -4.31 -25.57 -41.77
CA GLU A 61 -4.28 -26.96 -41.32
C GLU A 61 -5.68 -27.54 -41.58
N GLU A 62 -5.73 -28.70 -42.24
CA GLU A 62 -6.93 -29.38 -42.73
C GLU A 62 -7.12 -30.72 -42.01
N ASP A 63 -8.39 -31.06 -41.74
CA ASP A 63 -8.99 -32.41 -41.84
C ASP A 63 -8.45 -33.57 -40.93
N ASP A 64 -9.22 -34.59 -40.52
CA ASP A 64 -10.65 -34.89 -40.71
C ASP A 64 -11.21 -35.82 -39.57
N ASP A 65 -12.40 -36.38 -39.82
CA ASP A 65 -13.07 -37.56 -39.24
C ASP A 65 -13.74 -37.38 -37.86
N LEU A 66 -15.06 -37.10 -37.79
CA LEU A 66 -16.24 -37.92 -38.16
C LEU A 66 -16.64 -39.01 -37.16
N ASN A 67 -17.76 -38.77 -36.46
CA ASN A 67 -18.91 -39.68 -36.55
C ASN A 67 -20.24 -38.95 -36.33
N ARG A 68 -21.37 -39.60 -36.67
CA ARG A 68 -22.58 -38.94 -37.18
C ARG A 68 -23.90 -39.47 -36.60
N GLY A 69 -24.85 -38.56 -36.38
CA GLY A 69 -26.29 -38.86 -36.25
C GLY A 69 -26.90 -38.59 -34.86
N SER A 70 -28.18 -38.26 -34.72
CA SER A 70 -29.21 -37.96 -35.73
C SER A 70 -30.31 -37.05 -35.15
N LEU A 71 -30.88 -36.18 -35.98
CA LEU A 71 -32.07 -35.36 -35.66
C LEU A 71 -33.33 -36.08 -36.17
N PRO A 72 -34.51 -35.83 -35.56
CA PRO A 72 -35.48 -35.02 -36.30
C PRO A 72 -36.29 -33.99 -35.46
N ARG A 73 -36.91 -33.08 -36.20
CA ARG A 73 -37.96 -32.08 -35.85
C ARG A 73 -39.20 -32.39 -36.74
N PRO A 74 -40.32 -31.64 -36.69
CA PRO A 74 -40.96 -30.88 -35.59
C PRO A 74 -42.47 -31.23 -35.43
N VAL A 75 -43.18 -30.56 -34.51
CA VAL A 75 -44.61 -30.21 -34.64
C VAL A 75 -44.77 -28.72 -34.26
N SER A 76 -45.83 -28.06 -34.72
CA SER A 76 -45.98 -26.59 -34.74
C SER A 76 -47.33 -26.12 -34.12
N GLU A 77 -47.65 -24.84 -34.35
CA GLU A 77 -48.91 -24.12 -34.11
C GLU A 77 -49.13 -23.63 -32.65
N THR A 78 -48.96 -22.34 -32.30
CA THR A 78 -49.54 -21.04 -32.75
C THR A 78 -50.90 -20.69 -32.15
N GLN A 79 -50.94 -19.56 -31.45
CA GLN A 79 -51.83 -18.42 -31.77
C GLN A 79 -51.21 -17.10 -31.24
N ALA A 80 -51.69 -15.96 -31.71
CA ALA A 80 -51.10 -14.62 -31.52
C ALA A 80 -52.22 -13.55 -31.40
N ILE A 81 -51.86 -12.25 -31.53
CA ILE A 81 -52.73 -11.04 -31.48
C ILE A 81 -52.98 -10.57 -30.02
N ASP A 82 -52.88 -9.28 -29.65
CA ASP A 82 -52.46 -8.05 -30.38
C ASP A 82 -51.46 -7.23 -29.55
N GLY A 83 -50.92 -6.14 -30.09
CA GLY A 83 -49.95 -5.27 -29.40
C GLY A 83 -50.31 -3.78 -29.35
N GLN A 84 -49.65 -3.04 -28.46
CA GLN A 84 -49.53 -1.56 -28.51
C GLN A 84 -48.35 -1.06 -27.66
N ASN A 85 -47.66 -0.03 -28.15
CA ASN A 85 -46.67 0.75 -27.38
C ASN A 85 -47.39 1.86 -26.60
N PRO A 86 -46.89 2.26 -25.42
CA PRO A 86 -46.20 3.55 -25.38
C PRO A 86 -44.94 3.61 -24.49
N ARG A 87 -44.20 4.72 -24.63
CA ARG A 87 -43.15 5.24 -23.73
C ARG A 87 -43.72 6.44 -22.93
N PRO A 88 -43.01 7.03 -21.95
CA PRO A 88 -42.11 6.47 -20.93
C PRO A 88 -42.56 6.95 -19.52
N ASP A 89 -41.59 7.17 -18.62
CA ASP A 89 -41.65 7.91 -17.35
C ASP A 89 -42.20 7.20 -16.10
N GLY A 90 -41.49 7.41 -14.98
CA GLY A 90 -41.65 6.65 -13.73
C GLY A 90 -40.36 6.72 -12.90
N VAL A 91 -40.02 7.90 -12.38
CA VAL A 91 -38.84 8.12 -11.53
C VAL A 91 -39.21 7.88 -10.07
N ASP A 92 -38.60 6.89 -9.43
CA ASP A 92 -38.53 6.78 -7.97
C ASP A 92 -37.13 7.25 -7.50
N GLU A 93 -37.10 8.32 -6.72
CA GLU A 93 -35.86 8.84 -6.11
C GLU A 93 -35.55 8.13 -4.77
N ASP A 94 -34.72 7.08 -4.79
CA ASP A 94 -34.12 6.57 -3.54
C ASP A 94 -33.03 7.52 -3.03
N ARG A 95 -33.45 8.54 -2.26
CA ARG A 95 -32.55 9.45 -1.54
C ARG A 95 -32.06 8.81 -0.22
N GLY A 96 -31.43 7.65 -0.30
CA GLY A 96 -31.08 6.80 0.86
C GLY A 96 -29.68 7.00 1.47
N ARG A 97 -28.63 7.21 0.68
CA ARG A 97 -27.24 7.38 1.17
C ARG A 97 -26.28 7.96 0.11
N PRO A 98 -25.27 8.77 0.50
CA PRO A 98 -24.10 8.98 -0.34
C PRO A 98 -23.27 7.69 -0.39
N ASP A 99 -23.17 7.06 -1.56
CA ASP A 99 -22.28 5.93 -1.77
C ASP A 99 -20.85 6.44 -2.03
N ASP A 100 -20.20 6.82 -0.92
CA ASP A 100 -19.01 7.66 -0.75
C ASP A 100 -17.68 7.11 -1.33
N SER A 101 -17.70 6.21 -2.32
CA SER A 101 -16.49 5.65 -2.94
C SER A 101 -16.43 5.83 -4.47
N ILE A 102 -15.25 6.16 -4.99
CA ILE A 102 -15.04 6.48 -6.41
C ILE A 102 -14.49 5.23 -7.12
N SER A 103 -15.34 4.42 -7.76
CA SER A 103 -14.91 3.25 -8.53
C SER A 103 -15.90 2.94 -9.67
N PHE A 104 -15.64 3.46 -10.86
CA PHE A 104 -16.40 3.17 -12.07
C PHE A 104 -15.54 2.38 -13.07
N ILE A 105 -15.95 1.15 -13.36
CA ILE A 105 -15.25 0.25 -14.29
C ILE A 105 -15.79 0.46 -15.71
N SER A 106 -14.98 1.08 -16.57
CA SER A 106 -15.35 1.41 -17.96
C SER A 106 -14.75 0.47 -19.02
N LYS A 107 -13.71 -0.29 -18.67
CA LYS A 107 -12.98 -1.18 -19.59
C LYS A 107 -12.58 -2.49 -18.90
N ALA A 108 -12.52 -3.57 -19.69
CA ALA A 108 -12.11 -4.90 -19.23
C ALA A 108 -11.62 -5.78 -20.39
N PHE A 109 -10.75 -6.75 -20.09
CA PHE A 109 -10.03 -7.60 -21.05
C PHE A 109 -10.09 -9.08 -20.65
N THR A 110 -9.67 -9.99 -21.53
CA THR A 110 -9.70 -11.45 -21.29
C THR A 110 -8.40 -12.17 -21.66
N SER A 111 -7.53 -11.53 -22.44
CA SER A 111 -6.35 -12.09 -23.10
C SER A 111 -5.42 -10.94 -23.51
N ARG A 112 -4.16 -11.22 -23.88
CA ARG A 112 -3.24 -10.21 -24.41
C ARG A 112 -3.82 -9.49 -25.63
N LYS A 113 -4.41 -10.26 -26.57
CA LYS A 113 -5.07 -9.73 -27.78
C LYS A 113 -6.28 -8.81 -27.51
N THR A 114 -6.81 -8.78 -26.28
CA THR A 114 -7.92 -7.89 -25.88
C THR A 114 -7.52 -6.83 -24.85
N PHE A 115 -6.24 -6.75 -24.49
CA PHE A 115 -5.73 -5.77 -23.54
C PHE A 115 -5.85 -4.36 -24.13
N SER A 116 -6.63 -3.51 -23.46
CA SER A 116 -6.99 -2.16 -23.93
C SER A 116 -7.13 -1.16 -22.77
N CYS A 117 -6.55 -1.51 -21.61
CA CYS A 117 -6.53 -0.67 -20.42
C CYS A 117 -5.65 0.57 -20.64
N PRO A 118 -5.98 1.71 -20.02
CA PRO A 118 -5.11 2.88 -20.09
C PRO A 118 -3.79 2.59 -19.35
N LYS A 119 -2.66 2.79 -20.04
CA LYS A 119 -1.39 3.13 -19.40
C LYS A 119 -1.47 4.61 -19.03
N THR A 120 -1.15 4.96 -17.79
CA THR A 120 -1.50 6.23 -17.12
C THR A 120 -0.28 6.95 -16.53
N LYS A 121 0.87 6.27 -16.44
CA LYS A 121 2.10 6.83 -15.87
C LYS A 121 2.62 8.06 -16.63
N ALA A 122 2.32 8.14 -17.92
CA ALA A 122 2.68 9.26 -18.80
C ALA A 122 1.84 10.53 -18.55
N ASP A 123 0.60 10.39 -18.05
CA ASP A 123 -0.33 11.50 -17.81
C ASP A 123 -0.33 11.96 -16.34
N PHE A 124 -0.14 11.03 -15.40
CA PHE A 124 -0.36 11.25 -13.96
C PHE A 124 0.87 10.98 -13.09
N VAL A 125 1.05 11.82 -12.07
CA VAL A 125 2.06 11.63 -11.02
C VAL A 125 1.65 10.44 -10.14
N THR A 126 2.40 9.36 -10.26
CA THR A 126 2.10 8.01 -9.74
C THR A 126 3.25 7.52 -8.83
N GLY A 127 3.03 6.47 -8.04
CA GLY A 127 4.08 5.79 -7.28
C GLY A 127 4.75 6.60 -6.16
N GLY A 128 4.13 7.70 -5.71
CA GLY A 128 4.63 8.52 -4.61
C GLY A 128 4.26 7.97 -3.22
N ASN A 129 3.09 7.36 -3.10
CA ASN A 129 2.54 6.79 -1.87
C ASN A 129 1.52 5.68 -2.19
N VAL A 130 0.99 5.01 -1.17
CA VAL A 130 0.01 3.92 -1.29
C VAL A 130 -1.29 4.39 -1.97
N ALA A 131 -1.80 5.59 -1.66
CA ALA A 131 -2.99 6.15 -2.30
C ALA A 131 -2.85 6.34 -3.82
N THR A 132 -1.65 6.67 -4.32
CA THR A 132 -1.37 6.93 -5.76
C THR A 132 -0.60 5.81 -6.48
N LEU A 133 -0.70 4.57 -5.98
CA LEU A 133 -0.01 3.41 -6.53
C LEU A 133 -0.81 2.73 -7.65
N ASN A 134 -0.29 2.74 -8.88
CA ASN A 134 -0.91 2.09 -10.05
C ASN A 134 -0.19 0.78 -10.44
N PRO A 135 -0.75 -0.04 -11.37
CA PRO A 135 -0.07 -1.25 -11.86
C PRO A 135 1.31 -0.98 -12.49
N GLU A 136 1.47 0.16 -13.16
CA GLU A 136 2.72 0.58 -13.81
C GLU A 136 3.81 1.02 -12.82
N ASP A 137 3.53 1.07 -11.52
CA ASP A 137 4.49 1.36 -10.45
C ASP A 137 5.15 0.10 -9.86
N ILE A 138 4.51 -1.07 -9.95
CA ILE A 138 5.01 -2.31 -9.34
C ILE A 138 6.22 -2.82 -10.13
N GLU A 139 7.38 -2.91 -9.50
CA GLU A 139 8.62 -3.37 -10.15
C GLU A 139 9.10 -4.72 -9.60
N ILE A 140 8.74 -5.02 -8.36
CA ILE A 140 9.12 -6.22 -7.64
C ILE A 140 7.83 -6.88 -7.16
N ILE A 141 7.76 -8.20 -7.28
CA ILE A 141 6.66 -9.00 -6.74
C ILE A 141 7.22 -10.10 -5.85
N ALA A 142 6.60 -10.30 -4.69
CA ALA A 142 6.98 -11.25 -3.66
C ALA A 142 5.75 -11.98 -3.11
N ALA A 143 5.95 -13.17 -2.55
CA ALA A 143 4.87 -13.95 -1.96
C ALA A 143 5.28 -14.63 -0.65
N MET A 144 4.33 -14.72 0.26
CA MET A 144 4.39 -15.43 1.55
C MET A 144 3.09 -16.23 1.70
N GLY A 145 3.05 -17.21 2.59
CA GLY A 145 1.84 -17.97 2.84
C GLY A 145 2.01 -19.48 3.07
N ASP A 146 0.89 -20.17 2.87
CA ASP A 146 0.76 -21.62 2.83
C ASP A 146 0.85 -22.19 1.40
N ASN A 147 0.42 -23.44 1.21
CA ASN A 147 0.39 -24.19 -0.04
C ASN A 147 -0.25 -23.40 -1.20
N THR A 148 -1.22 -22.52 -0.90
CA THR A 148 -1.88 -21.66 -1.89
C THR A 148 -0.91 -20.67 -2.54
N GLY A 149 0.14 -20.28 -1.81
CA GLY A 149 1.22 -19.41 -2.30
C GLY A 149 2.33 -20.19 -3.01
N THR A 150 2.63 -21.43 -2.56
CA THR A 150 3.68 -22.26 -3.17
C THR A 150 3.24 -22.97 -4.46
N GLY A 151 1.93 -23.12 -4.68
CA GLY A 151 1.40 -23.74 -5.89
C GLY A 151 1.43 -25.27 -5.85
N GLU A 152 1.40 -25.88 -4.67
CA GLU A 152 1.19 -27.32 -4.53
C GLU A 152 -0.19 -27.72 -5.10
N GLY A 153 -0.24 -28.83 -5.83
CA GLY A 153 -1.46 -29.29 -6.52
C GLY A 153 -1.67 -28.72 -7.93
N LEU A 154 -0.86 -27.75 -8.36
CA LEU A 154 -0.80 -27.34 -9.77
C LEU A 154 -0.20 -28.42 -10.68
N TRP A 155 0.72 -29.24 -10.14
CA TRP A 155 1.19 -30.47 -10.77
C TRP A 155 0.40 -31.67 -10.20
N PRO A 156 -0.54 -32.27 -10.96
CA PRO A 156 -1.50 -33.22 -10.39
C PRO A 156 -0.85 -34.47 -9.79
N GLN A 157 -1.48 -35.02 -8.74
CA GLN A 157 -1.09 -36.28 -8.08
C GLN A 157 0.31 -36.26 -7.43
N THR A 158 0.91 -35.08 -7.21
CA THR A 158 2.19 -34.91 -6.51
C THR A 158 2.11 -33.85 -5.41
N ALA A 159 3.05 -33.89 -4.47
CA ALA A 159 3.30 -32.82 -3.50
C ALA A 159 4.33 -31.78 -4.01
N ILE A 160 4.52 -31.68 -5.33
CA ILE A 160 5.49 -30.75 -5.93
C ILE A 160 4.92 -29.33 -5.93
N GLU A 161 5.67 -28.39 -5.37
CA GLU A 161 5.34 -26.97 -5.35
C GLU A 161 5.68 -26.33 -6.70
N PHE A 162 4.66 -26.10 -7.54
CA PHE A 162 4.85 -25.45 -8.85
C PHE A 162 4.82 -23.93 -8.70
N ARG A 163 5.82 -23.37 -8.01
CA ARG A 163 5.91 -21.94 -7.67
C ARG A 163 5.84 -21.04 -8.91
N GLY A 164 6.43 -21.46 -10.03
CA GLY A 164 6.38 -20.75 -11.31
C GLY A 164 5.01 -20.73 -12.02
N ALA A 165 4.05 -21.53 -11.54
CA ALA A 165 2.65 -21.52 -11.95
C ALA A 165 1.70 -20.93 -10.89
N SER A 166 2.20 -20.58 -9.70
CA SER A 166 1.39 -20.07 -8.58
C SER A 166 0.69 -18.75 -8.91
N PHE A 167 -0.59 -18.63 -8.54
CA PHE A 167 -1.44 -17.50 -8.93
C PHE A 167 -0.93 -16.12 -8.45
N SER A 168 -0.20 -16.10 -7.33
CA SER A 168 0.30 -14.87 -6.71
C SER A 168 1.57 -14.33 -7.38
N ILE A 169 2.41 -15.20 -7.95
CA ILE A 169 3.80 -14.84 -8.29
C ILE A 169 4.45 -15.67 -9.42
N GLY A 170 3.79 -16.72 -9.93
CA GLY A 170 4.30 -17.53 -11.03
C GLY A 170 4.39 -16.77 -12.35
N GLY A 171 5.44 -17.02 -13.13
CA GLY A 171 5.72 -16.35 -14.40
C GLY A 171 5.95 -17.25 -15.60
N ASP A 172 5.73 -18.57 -15.51
CA ASP A 172 6.05 -19.56 -16.56
C ASP A 172 5.05 -19.60 -17.74
N ALA A 173 3.99 -18.79 -17.68
CA ALA A 173 2.98 -18.68 -18.74
C ALA A 173 2.75 -17.21 -19.12
N SER A 174 1.93 -16.96 -20.15
CA SER A 174 1.29 -15.66 -20.37
C SER A 174 -0.12 -15.62 -19.77
N ILE A 175 -0.76 -14.45 -19.81
CA ILE A 175 -2.19 -14.27 -19.51
C ILE A 175 -3.12 -15.13 -20.39
N ASP A 176 -2.65 -15.63 -21.54
CA ASP A 176 -3.44 -16.48 -22.44
C ASP A 176 -3.37 -17.98 -22.04
N GLY A 177 -2.44 -18.37 -21.16
CA GLY A 177 -2.20 -19.77 -20.78
C GLY A 177 -2.52 -20.11 -19.32
N LEU A 178 -1.92 -19.40 -18.37
CA LEU A 178 -2.19 -19.53 -16.94
C LEU A 178 -2.01 -18.16 -16.29
N VAL A 179 -3.12 -17.63 -15.78
CA VAL A 179 -3.17 -16.26 -15.27
C VAL A 179 -2.72 -16.22 -13.83
N THR A 180 -1.74 -15.36 -13.61
CA THR A 180 -1.13 -15.02 -12.33
C THR A 180 -1.07 -13.50 -12.22
N VAL A 181 -0.88 -12.94 -11.02
CA VAL A 181 -0.75 -11.48 -10.86
C VAL A 181 0.43 -10.90 -11.67
N PRO A 182 1.65 -11.49 -11.69
CA PRO A 182 2.72 -11.03 -12.58
C PRO A 182 2.33 -11.00 -14.06
N ASN A 183 1.58 -12.00 -14.53
CA ASN A 183 1.17 -12.09 -15.92
C ASN A 183 0.15 -11.03 -16.33
N ILE A 184 -0.64 -10.51 -15.39
CA ILE A 184 -1.49 -9.34 -15.64
C ILE A 184 -0.67 -8.05 -15.56
N LEU A 185 0.20 -7.89 -14.55
CA LEU A 185 1.06 -6.71 -14.38
C LEU A 185 1.98 -6.46 -15.59
N ARG A 186 2.50 -7.53 -16.22
CA ARG A 186 3.32 -7.48 -17.44
C ARG A 186 2.64 -6.77 -18.62
N GLU A 187 1.32 -6.85 -18.75
CA GLU A 187 0.60 -6.16 -19.84
C GLU A 187 0.50 -4.63 -19.62
N PHE A 188 0.64 -4.16 -18.37
CA PHE A 188 0.66 -2.73 -18.04
C PHE A 188 2.02 -2.07 -18.24
N SER A 189 3.13 -2.81 -18.18
CA SER A 189 4.47 -2.20 -18.25
C SER A 189 5.49 -3.13 -18.91
N ASP A 190 6.15 -2.60 -19.92
CA ASP A 190 6.98 -3.33 -20.90
C ASP A 190 8.38 -3.72 -20.35
N ARG A 191 8.51 -3.71 -19.01
CA ARG A 191 9.74 -3.94 -18.24
C ARG A 191 9.60 -5.21 -17.42
N GLN A 192 10.67 -6.00 -17.34
CA GLN A 192 10.67 -7.24 -16.58
C GLN A 192 10.40 -6.99 -15.08
N LEU A 193 9.48 -7.77 -14.52
CA LEU A 193 9.22 -7.80 -13.07
C LEU A 193 10.30 -8.64 -12.36
N ILE A 194 10.76 -8.12 -11.22
CA ILE A 194 11.74 -8.76 -10.34
C ILE A 194 11.00 -9.65 -9.33
N GLY A 195 11.60 -10.77 -8.92
CA GLY A 195 11.07 -11.65 -7.88
C GLY A 195 10.06 -12.70 -8.33
N VAL A 196 9.59 -12.59 -9.58
CA VAL A 196 8.71 -13.57 -10.25
C VAL A 196 9.26 -14.99 -10.11
N SER A 197 8.37 -15.94 -9.80
CA SER A 197 8.72 -17.34 -9.64
C SER A 197 8.73 -18.07 -10.98
N HIS A 198 9.63 -19.05 -11.10
CA HIS A 198 9.85 -19.85 -12.30
C HIS A 198 10.25 -21.27 -11.92
N GLY A 199 9.63 -22.27 -12.54
CA GLY A 199 9.86 -23.68 -12.31
C GLY A 199 9.12 -24.28 -11.10
N MET A 200 9.53 -25.51 -10.75
CA MET A 200 9.03 -26.29 -9.63
C MET A 200 10.13 -26.47 -8.58
N GLY A 201 9.77 -26.49 -7.30
CA GLY A 201 10.70 -26.72 -6.20
C GLY A 201 10.32 -25.97 -4.92
N SER A 202 10.96 -26.34 -3.82
CA SER A 202 10.84 -25.67 -2.52
C SER A 202 11.41 -24.24 -2.53
N ARG A 203 11.18 -23.52 -1.42
CA ARG A 203 11.76 -22.21 -1.15
C ARG A 203 13.29 -22.26 -1.15
N GLU A 204 13.86 -23.38 -0.72
CA GLU A 204 15.30 -23.63 -0.58
C GLU A 204 15.97 -24.06 -1.89
N GLU A 205 15.26 -24.82 -2.74
CA GLU A 205 15.76 -25.30 -4.04
C GLU A 205 15.72 -24.22 -5.13
N LEU A 206 14.73 -23.31 -5.09
CA LEU A 206 14.63 -22.24 -6.10
C LEU A 206 15.55 -21.05 -5.81
N PRO A 207 16.18 -20.45 -6.85
CA PRO A 207 17.14 -19.35 -6.70
C PRO A 207 16.65 -18.20 -5.83
N SER A 208 17.53 -17.66 -4.97
CA SER A 208 17.18 -16.64 -3.97
C SER A 208 16.73 -15.28 -4.53
N TYR A 209 16.85 -15.05 -5.85
CA TYR A 209 16.25 -13.89 -6.52
C TYR A 209 14.75 -14.08 -6.81
N GLN A 210 14.22 -15.31 -6.74
CA GLN A 210 12.78 -15.58 -6.70
C GLN A 210 12.27 -15.31 -5.28
N LEU A 211 11.24 -14.46 -5.17
CA LEU A 211 10.76 -13.90 -3.91
C LEU A 211 9.48 -14.58 -3.40
N ASN A 212 9.20 -15.80 -3.85
CA ASN A 212 8.17 -16.65 -3.25
C ASN A 212 8.77 -17.42 -2.08
N VAL A 213 8.58 -16.89 -0.88
CA VAL A 213 9.04 -17.47 0.39
C VAL A 213 7.91 -18.12 1.18
N ALA A 214 6.74 -18.32 0.56
CA ALA A 214 5.67 -19.15 1.11
C ALA A 214 6.19 -20.56 1.39
N VAL A 215 5.56 -21.28 2.33
CA VAL A 215 5.99 -22.61 2.77
C VAL A 215 4.76 -23.53 2.81
N GLY A 216 4.81 -24.67 2.12
CA GLY A 216 3.74 -25.66 2.18
C GLY A 216 3.44 -26.08 3.62
N ARG A 217 2.16 -26.26 3.95
CA ARG A 217 1.65 -26.66 5.28
C ARG A 217 1.87 -25.61 6.40
N SER A 218 2.25 -24.38 6.04
CA SER A 218 2.44 -23.26 6.98
C SER A 218 1.14 -22.76 7.60
N ASN A 219 1.24 -22.23 8.82
CA ASN A 219 0.17 -21.52 9.53
C ASN A 219 0.58 -20.06 9.82
N THR A 220 -0.32 -19.25 10.41
CA THR A 220 -0.06 -17.82 10.66
C THR A 220 1.12 -17.55 11.59
N SER A 221 1.50 -18.49 12.47
CA SER A 221 2.64 -18.30 13.38
C SER A 221 4.02 -18.27 12.69
N MET A 222 4.13 -18.87 11.50
CA MET A 222 5.39 -18.93 10.73
C MET A 222 5.63 -17.70 9.84
N LEU A 223 4.66 -16.79 9.72
CA LEU A 223 4.80 -15.59 8.89
C LEU A 223 5.99 -14.70 9.30
N THR A 224 6.33 -14.69 10.60
CA THR A 224 7.52 -14.00 11.14
C THR A 224 8.82 -14.53 10.52
N GLU A 225 8.96 -15.85 10.34
CA GLU A 225 10.13 -16.44 9.66
C GLU A 225 10.14 -16.05 8.18
N GLN A 226 9.01 -16.22 7.49
CA GLN A 226 8.89 -15.89 6.07
C GLN A 226 9.16 -14.41 5.78
N ALA A 227 8.72 -13.49 6.65
CA ALA A 227 8.99 -12.06 6.53
C ALA A 227 10.49 -11.75 6.65
N ASN A 228 11.19 -12.40 7.59
CA ASN A 228 12.65 -12.26 7.73
C ASN A 228 13.39 -12.83 6.51
N GLU A 229 12.98 -13.99 5.99
CA GLU A 229 13.56 -14.60 4.78
C GLU A 229 13.31 -13.73 3.53
N LEU A 230 12.13 -13.13 3.39
CA LEU A 230 11.86 -12.18 2.30
C LEU A 230 12.74 -10.94 2.40
N VAL A 231 12.88 -10.35 3.59
CA VAL A 231 13.77 -9.19 3.81
C VAL A 231 15.22 -9.56 3.54
N ARG A 232 15.67 -10.77 3.92
CA ARG A 232 17.02 -11.29 3.61
C ARG A 232 17.23 -11.43 2.10
N ARG A 233 16.30 -12.05 1.36
CA ARG A 233 16.38 -12.15 -0.12
C ARG A 233 16.40 -10.78 -0.77
N MET A 234 15.50 -9.87 -0.36
CA MET A 234 15.42 -8.50 -0.86
C MET A 234 16.74 -7.73 -0.68
N ASN A 235 17.35 -7.81 0.51
CA ASN A 235 18.63 -7.15 0.79
C ASN A 235 19.80 -7.71 -0.02
N ASN A 236 19.72 -8.98 -0.45
CA ASN A 236 20.72 -9.62 -1.30
C ASN A 236 20.52 -9.36 -2.81
N LEU A 237 19.47 -8.63 -3.22
CA LEU A 237 19.26 -8.27 -4.63
C LEU A 237 20.23 -7.16 -5.06
N THR A 238 21.16 -7.50 -5.95
CA THR A 238 22.13 -6.57 -6.57
C THR A 238 21.47 -5.67 -7.62
N ILE A 239 20.49 -4.86 -7.22
CA ILE A 239 19.61 -4.08 -8.10
C ILE A 239 19.71 -2.59 -7.81
N SER A 240 20.03 -1.80 -8.85
CA SER A 240 20.13 -0.35 -8.75
C SER A 240 18.82 0.29 -8.26
N ASN A 241 18.92 1.23 -7.32
CA ASN A 241 17.79 1.98 -6.77
C ASN A 241 16.67 1.13 -6.13
N LEU A 242 16.97 -0.09 -5.63
CA LEU A 242 16.02 -0.98 -4.93
C LEU A 242 15.08 -0.24 -3.95
N ARG A 243 15.63 0.69 -3.15
CA ARG A 243 14.93 1.55 -2.19
C ARG A 243 13.78 2.39 -2.77
N ASN A 244 13.81 2.68 -4.07
CA ASN A 244 12.84 3.52 -4.78
C ASN A 244 11.80 2.73 -5.58
N LYS A 245 12.01 1.42 -5.77
CA LYS A 245 11.13 0.49 -6.49
C LYS A 245 9.96 0.05 -5.61
N TRP A 246 8.75 -0.07 -6.17
CA TRP A 246 7.63 -0.63 -5.41
C TRP A 246 7.60 -2.16 -5.46
N THR A 247 7.42 -2.75 -4.28
CA THR A 247 7.23 -4.19 -4.08
C THR A 247 5.76 -4.49 -3.80
N MET A 248 5.12 -5.31 -4.62
CA MET A 248 3.84 -5.94 -4.28
C MET A 248 4.12 -7.25 -3.53
N ILE A 249 3.54 -7.43 -2.35
CA ILE A 249 3.76 -8.63 -1.53
C ILE A 249 2.39 -9.31 -1.31
N ILE A 250 2.19 -10.49 -1.87
CA ILE A 250 0.92 -11.22 -1.73
C ILE A 250 1.09 -12.32 -0.68
N VAL A 251 0.35 -12.21 0.42
CA VAL A 251 0.39 -13.16 1.55
C VAL A 251 -0.89 -13.99 1.51
N THR A 252 -0.80 -15.30 1.27
CA THR A 252 -1.98 -16.19 1.20
C THR A 252 -1.87 -17.24 2.30
N ILE A 253 -2.58 -17.05 3.41
CA ILE A 253 -2.30 -17.79 4.64
C ILE A 253 -3.57 -18.18 5.39
N GLY A 254 -3.48 -19.32 6.08
CA GLY A 254 -4.47 -19.75 7.05
C GLY A 254 -5.43 -20.80 6.53
N THR A 255 -5.35 -21.19 5.25
CA THR A 255 -6.19 -22.28 4.73
C THR A 255 -5.92 -23.57 5.50
N GLU A 256 -4.65 -23.90 5.73
CA GLU A 256 -4.25 -25.08 6.51
C GLU A 256 -4.68 -25.00 7.98
N GLU A 257 -4.54 -23.83 8.60
CA GLU A 257 -4.83 -23.60 10.01
C GLU A 257 -6.34 -23.64 10.32
N PHE A 258 -7.13 -22.97 9.48
CA PHE A 258 -8.59 -23.02 9.48
C PHE A 258 -9.11 -24.46 9.25
N CYS A 259 -8.49 -25.18 8.31
CA CYS A 259 -9.03 -26.43 7.78
C CYS A 259 -8.60 -27.69 8.53
N ASN A 260 -7.31 -27.82 8.84
CA ASN A 260 -6.74 -28.98 9.51
C ASN A 260 -6.78 -28.85 11.04
N ASN A 261 -6.65 -27.63 11.58
CA ASN A 261 -6.64 -27.40 13.04
C ASN A 261 -7.96 -26.85 13.61
N CYS A 262 -8.87 -26.34 12.76
CA CYS A 262 -10.02 -25.53 13.19
C CYS A 262 -9.63 -24.31 14.05
N ALA A 263 -8.42 -23.77 13.87
CA ALA A 263 -7.87 -22.73 14.72
C ALA A 263 -8.19 -21.32 14.20
N VAL A 264 -8.17 -20.34 15.11
CA VAL A 264 -8.24 -18.89 14.82
C VAL A 264 -6.84 -18.34 14.49
N PRO A 265 -6.71 -17.22 13.75
CA PRO A 265 -5.41 -16.71 13.33
C PRO A 265 -4.58 -16.15 14.49
N HIS A 266 -3.26 -16.36 14.46
CA HIS A 266 -2.31 -15.74 15.40
C HIS A 266 -2.02 -14.28 15.02
N ILE A 267 -2.96 -13.38 15.37
CA ILE A 267 -2.92 -11.94 15.01
C ILE A 267 -1.60 -11.26 15.34
N ASP A 268 -1.02 -11.52 16.51
CA ASP A 268 0.26 -10.94 16.92
C ASP A 268 1.41 -11.30 15.96
N ARG A 269 1.39 -12.52 15.38
CA ARG A 269 2.40 -13.00 14.42
C ARG A 269 2.18 -12.44 13.02
N ILE A 270 0.93 -12.19 12.62
CA ILE A 270 0.63 -11.46 11.38
C ILE A 270 1.13 -10.02 11.51
N ASN A 271 0.84 -9.35 12.63
CA ASN A 271 1.31 -7.99 12.91
C ASN A 271 2.84 -7.91 12.98
N GLU A 272 3.50 -8.81 13.72
CA GLU A 272 4.96 -8.90 13.79
C GLU A 272 5.61 -9.07 12.40
N ALA A 273 5.02 -9.92 11.54
CA ALA A 273 5.44 -10.08 10.15
C ALA A 273 5.26 -8.79 9.33
N MET A 274 4.12 -8.10 9.44
CA MET A 274 3.92 -6.80 8.78
C MET A 274 4.96 -5.78 9.25
N ASP A 275 5.30 -5.78 10.53
CA ASP A 275 6.28 -4.86 11.11
C ASP A 275 7.72 -5.19 10.68
N ILE A 276 8.06 -6.47 10.44
CA ILE A 276 9.32 -6.87 9.80
C ILE A 276 9.37 -6.34 8.35
N LEU A 277 8.31 -6.54 7.56
CA LEU A 277 8.24 -6.03 6.18
C LEU A 277 8.31 -4.49 6.13
N ASN A 278 7.64 -3.79 7.04
CA ASN A 278 7.68 -2.34 7.20
C ASN A 278 9.08 -1.83 7.52
N ARG A 279 9.83 -2.50 8.39
CA ARG A 279 11.21 -2.13 8.73
C ARG A 279 12.20 -2.44 7.61
N GLY A 280 12.09 -3.61 6.96
CA GLY A 280 13.02 -4.06 5.94
C GLY A 280 12.81 -3.48 4.53
N ILE A 281 11.55 -3.34 4.09
CA ILE A 281 11.22 -3.01 2.70
C ILE A 281 10.78 -1.56 2.58
N HIS A 282 11.41 -0.82 1.67
CA HIS A 282 11.30 0.64 1.66
C HIS A 282 10.01 1.19 1.05
N LYS A 283 9.50 0.48 0.05
CA LYS A 283 8.25 0.75 -0.68
C LYS A 283 7.52 -0.58 -0.89
N ALA A 284 6.49 -0.85 -0.10
CA ALA A 284 5.73 -2.09 -0.15
C ALA A 284 4.22 -1.83 -0.13
N PHE A 285 3.51 -2.58 -0.98
CA PHE A 285 2.07 -2.75 -0.89
C PHE A 285 1.80 -4.24 -0.63
N VAL A 286 1.41 -4.54 0.61
CA VAL A 286 1.15 -5.90 1.08
C VAL A 286 -0.33 -6.18 0.95
N VAL A 287 -0.68 -7.30 0.32
CA VAL A 287 -2.05 -7.80 0.22
C VAL A 287 -2.12 -9.08 1.03
N VAL A 288 -2.71 -9.01 2.21
CA VAL A 288 -2.91 -10.16 3.11
C VAL A 288 -4.26 -10.79 2.80
N ILE A 289 -4.25 -12.08 2.48
CA ILE A 289 -5.42 -12.84 2.05
C ILE A 289 -5.56 -14.04 3.00
N GLY A 290 -6.70 -14.13 3.67
CA GLY A 290 -7.03 -15.22 4.57
C GLY A 290 -7.47 -16.52 3.87
N PRO A 291 -8.10 -17.44 4.61
CA PRO A 291 -8.42 -18.79 4.15
C PRO A 291 -9.26 -18.85 2.86
N LEU A 292 -9.16 -19.97 2.15
CA LEU A 292 -10.02 -20.27 1.00
C LEU A 292 -11.51 -20.24 1.35
N HIS A 293 -12.29 -19.49 0.57
CA HIS A 293 -13.75 -19.58 0.54
C HIS A 293 -14.23 -19.92 -0.87
N VAL A 294 -14.41 -21.21 -1.16
CA VAL A 294 -14.82 -21.66 -2.49
C VAL A 294 -16.28 -22.07 -2.47
N SER A 295 -17.14 -21.39 -3.24
CA SER A 295 -18.60 -21.54 -3.15
C SER A 295 -19.25 -21.79 -4.51
N LEU A 296 -20.46 -22.37 -4.47
CA LEU A 296 -21.35 -22.37 -5.62
C LEU A 296 -21.86 -20.93 -5.84
N ALA A 297 -21.93 -20.48 -7.09
CA ALA A 297 -22.32 -19.10 -7.43
C ALA A 297 -23.71 -18.72 -6.90
N SER A 298 -24.63 -19.69 -6.80
CA SER A 298 -25.98 -19.51 -6.24
C SER A 298 -26.10 -19.78 -4.73
N GLU A 299 -25.04 -20.28 -4.06
CA GLU A 299 -25.03 -20.56 -2.62
C GLU A 299 -23.74 -20.02 -1.99
N GLN A 300 -23.51 -18.71 -2.11
CA GLN A 300 -22.22 -18.11 -1.73
C GLN A 300 -21.89 -18.23 -0.24
N ASN A 301 -22.90 -18.43 0.61
CA ASN A 301 -22.75 -18.69 2.05
C ASN A 301 -22.21 -20.09 2.37
N LYS A 302 -22.21 -21.04 1.43
CA LYS A 302 -21.61 -22.38 1.60
C LYS A 302 -20.18 -22.41 1.04
N ASN A 303 -19.22 -22.58 1.94
CA ASN A 303 -17.83 -22.84 1.59
C ASN A 303 -17.60 -24.36 1.46
N LEU A 304 -17.33 -24.85 0.25
CA LEU A 304 -17.04 -26.26 -0.04
C LEU A 304 -15.73 -26.76 0.59
N LEU A 305 -14.89 -25.88 1.13
CA LEU A 305 -13.71 -26.28 1.88
C LEU A 305 -14.09 -27.12 3.11
N LYS A 306 -15.22 -26.81 3.79
CA LYS A 306 -15.65 -27.47 5.04
C LYS A 306 -15.64 -29.00 4.94
N ASP A 307 -16.22 -29.56 3.87
CA ASP A 307 -16.40 -31.01 3.70
C ASP A 307 -15.10 -31.72 3.26
N LYS A 308 -14.13 -30.95 2.77
CA LYS A 308 -12.78 -31.41 2.38
C LYS A 308 -11.79 -31.40 3.55
N CYS A 309 -12.08 -30.60 4.56
CA CYS A 309 -11.20 -30.36 5.71
C CYS A 309 -11.14 -31.52 6.71
N THR A 310 -9.93 -31.87 7.14
CA THR A 310 -9.70 -32.91 8.15
C THR A 310 -10.46 -32.64 9.45
N CYS A 311 -10.43 -31.40 9.94
CA CYS A 311 -11.12 -31.01 11.18
C CYS A 311 -12.56 -30.53 10.94
N LEU A 312 -12.79 -29.60 9.98
CA LEU A 312 -14.09 -28.93 9.83
C LEU A 312 -15.24 -29.84 9.36
N LYS A 313 -14.97 -30.93 8.63
CA LYS A 313 -16.02 -31.87 8.16
C LYS A 313 -16.86 -32.48 9.28
N THR A 314 -16.31 -32.56 10.50
CA THR A 314 -16.98 -33.12 11.69
C THR A 314 -17.65 -32.06 12.57
N LYS A 315 -17.62 -30.78 12.16
CA LYS A 315 -18.14 -29.65 12.94
C LYS A 315 -19.54 -29.23 12.46
N THR A 316 -20.31 -28.70 13.40
CA THR A 316 -21.62 -28.11 13.11
C THR A 316 -21.48 -26.82 12.29
N ASP A 317 -22.49 -26.47 11.51
CA ASP A 317 -22.47 -25.25 10.70
C ASP A 317 -22.43 -23.99 11.57
N SER A 318 -22.99 -24.06 12.79
CA SER A 318 -22.86 -23.00 13.81
C SER A 318 -21.41 -22.80 14.26
N TYR A 319 -20.63 -23.86 14.46
CA TYR A 319 -19.20 -23.76 14.78
C TYR A 319 -18.41 -23.23 13.57
N PHE A 320 -18.71 -23.71 12.37
CA PHE A 320 -18.09 -23.22 11.14
C PHE A 320 -18.33 -21.72 10.92
N ALA A 321 -19.56 -21.23 11.13
CA ALA A 321 -19.92 -19.82 11.05
C ALA A 321 -19.41 -18.97 12.23
N GLN A 322 -18.99 -19.57 13.34
CA GLN A 322 -18.23 -18.89 14.40
C GLN A 322 -16.75 -18.76 14.01
N LEU A 323 -16.15 -19.82 13.48
CA LEU A 323 -14.76 -19.81 13.05
C LEU A 323 -14.52 -18.83 11.89
N LEU A 324 -15.42 -18.77 10.90
CA LEU A 324 -15.36 -17.76 9.84
C LEU A 324 -15.33 -16.34 10.42
N ARG A 325 -16.26 -15.99 11.32
CA ARG A 325 -16.29 -14.66 11.94
C ARG A 325 -15.03 -14.35 12.74
N ALA A 326 -14.48 -15.31 13.49
CA ALA A 326 -13.23 -15.12 14.21
C ALA A 326 -12.02 -14.87 13.29
N TRP A 327 -12.00 -15.45 12.08
CA TRP A 327 -11.00 -15.13 11.05
C TRP A 327 -11.22 -13.76 10.42
N GLU A 328 -12.48 -13.38 10.17
CA GLU A 328 -12.83 -12.06 9.62
C GLU A 328 -12.51 -10.93 10.61
N GLU A 329 -13.01 -11.01 11.84
CA GLU A 329 -12.75 -10.07 12.93
C GLU A 329 -11.25 -9.92 13.19
N GLY A 330 -10.52 -11.03 13.32
CA GLY A 330 -9.07 -11.01 13.55
C GLY A 330 -8.27 -10.39 12.41
N LEU A 331 -8.60 -10.69 11.14
CA LEU A 331 -7.93 -10.08 9.99
C LEU A 331 -8.31 -8.60 9.81
N LEU A 332 -9.49 -8.18 10.26
CA LEU A 332 -9.83 -6.75 10.37
C LEU A 332 -8.99 -6.06 11.46
N THR A 333 -8.69 -6.71 12.59
CA THR A 333 -7.73 -6.16 13.58
C THR A 333 -6.32 -5.97 13.00
N VAL A 334 -5.84 -6.87 12.13
CA VAL A 334 -4.57 -6.68 11.38
C VAL A 334 -4.66 -5.48 10.45
N GLN A 335 -5.80 -5.28 9.79
CA GLN A 335 -6.00 -4.10 8.94
C GLN A 335 -5.93 -2.81 9.76
N GLU A 336 -6.61 -2.76 10.92
CA GLU A 336 -6.63 -1.60 11.83
C GLU A 336 -5.24 -1.29 12.39
N HIS A 337 -4.52 -2.29 12.89
CA HIS A 337 -3.13 -2.14 13.35
C HIS A 337 -2.23 -1.57 12.24
N SER A 338 -2.45 -1.99 10.99
CA SER A 338 -1.73 -1.48 9.82
C SER A 338 -2.10 -0.04 9.44
N LEU A 339 -3.25 0.50 9.87
CA LEU A 339 -3.62 1.92 9.66
C LEU A 339 -2.87 2.86 10.61
N ASP A 340 -2.47 2.37 11.79
CA ASP A 340 -1.72 3.19 12.75
C ASP A 340 -0.26 3.45 12.31
N VAL A 341 0.25 2.61 11.41
CA VAL A 341 1.53 2.76 10.71
C VAL A 341 1.44 3.94 9.74
N LYS A 342 1.80 5.14 10.23
CA LYS A 342 1.74 6.43 9.50
C LYS A 342 2.77 6.56 8.35
N ARG A 343 3.21 5.45 7.74
CA ARG A 343 4.25 5.39 6.69
C ARG A 343 3.62 5.23 5.30
N ARG A 344 3.55 6.34 4.57
CA ARG A 344 3.01 6.46 3.20
C ARG A 344 3.63 5.59 2.11
N THR A 345 4.77 4.95 2.38
CA THR A 345 5.42 4.00 1.45
C THR A 345 5.24 2.53 1.87
N PHE A 346 4.45 2.26 2.91
CA PHE A 346 4.12 0.92 3.36
C PHE A 346 2.61 0.86 3.60
N GLY A 347 1.91 0.03 2.82
CA GLY A 347 0.47 -0.12 2.93
C GLY A 347 0.07 -1.58 2.98
N VAL A 348 -0.78 -1.94 3.94
CA VAL A 348 -1.41 -3.25 4.01
C VAL A 348 -2.88 -3.12 3.59
N LEU A 349 -3.29 -3.96 2.64
CA LEU A 349 -4.68 -4.26 2.33
C LEU A 349 -4.99 -5.68 2.81
N VAL A 350 -5.94 -5.83 3.72
CA VAL A 350 -6.37 -7.15 4.18
C VAL A 350 -7.68 -7.55 3.47
N LEU A 351 -7.73 -8.80 3.02
CA LEU A 351 -8.88 -9.47 2.43
C LEU A 351 -9.16 -10.72 3.28
N PRO A 352 -10.24 -10.75 4.10
CA PRO A 352 -10.49 -11.82 5.06
C PRO A 352 -10.48 -13.26 4.52
N PHE A 353 -10.84 -13.45 3.25
CA PHE A 353 -10.87 -14.76 2.59
C PHE A 353 -10.44 -14.64 1.12
N LEU A 354 -9.92 -15.75 0.57
CA LEU A 354 -9.78 -15.94 -0.88
C LEU A 354 -11.09 -16.47 -1.46
N THR A 355 -12.01 -15.57 -1.82
CA THR A 355 -13.40 -15.92 -2.16
C THR A 355 -13.59 -16.26 -3.64
N ILE A 356 -13.77 -17.55 -3.96
CA ILE A 356 -13.86 -18.04 -5.35
C ILE A 356 -15.27 -18.61 -5.63
N THR A 357 -16.06 -17.88 -6.43
CA THR A 357 -17.38 -18.32 -6.90
C THR A 357 -17.28 -19.14 -8.20
N SER A 358 -18.10 -20.19 -8.33
CA SER A 358 -18.13 -21.00 -9.56
C SER A 358 -19.48 -21.70 -9.74
N ARG A 359 -19.80 -22.09 -10.99
CA ARG A 359 -20.90 -23.02 -11.28
C ARG A 359 -20.52 -24.49 -11.04
N TYR A 360 -19.22 -24.78 -10.98
CA TYR A 360 -18.65 -26.12 -10.72
C TYR A 360 -17.50 -26.01 -9.71
N PRO A 361 -17.75 -25.54 -8.47
CA PRO A 361 -16.70 -25.22 -7.49
C PRO A 361 -15.82 -26.43 -7.12
N SER A 362 -16.38 -27.63 -7.04
CA SER A 362 -15.61 -28.86 -6.79
C SER A 362 -14.53 -29.13 -7.85
N SER A 363 -14.70 -28.62 -9.08
CA SER A 363 -13.73 -28.77 -10.18
C SER A 363 -12.52 -27.82 -10.09
N LEU A 364 -12.44 -27.01 -9.04
CA LEU A 364 -11.31 -26.10 -8.77
C LEU A 364 -10.24 -26.72 -7.88
N PHE A 365 -10.52 -27.85 -7.25
CA PHE A 365 -9.64 -28.58 -6.33
C PHE A 365 -8.91 -29.75 -6.99
N VAL A 366 -7.84 -30.24 -6.36
CA VAL A 366 -7.21 -31.52 -6.71
C VAL A 366 -7.96 -32.66 -6.01
N GLY A 367 -8.90 -33.28 -6.74
CA GLY A 367 -9.71 -34.38 -6.20
C GLY A 367 -10.52 -33.97 -4.98
N ASN A 368 -10.31 -34.67 -3.85
CA ASN A 368 -10.94 -34.31 -2.58
C ASN A 368 -10.02 -33.55 -1.58
N THR A 369 -8.87 -33.06 -2.04
CA THR A 369 -7.99 -32.22 -1.21
C THR A 369 -8.46 -30.75 -1.15
N THR A 370 -7.81 -29.97 -0.31
CA THR A 370 -7.92 -28.50 -0.18
C THR A 370 -7.15 -27.73 -1.26
N LEU A 371 -6.19 -28.38 -1.93
CA LEU A 371 -5.30 -27.76 -2.90
C LEU A 371 -6.06 -27.32 -4.16
N LEU A 372 -5.75 -26.13 -4.66
CA LEU A 372 -6.30 -25.63 -5.91
C LEU A 372 -5.56 -26.26 -7.10
N ASN A 373 -6.32 -26.64 -8.13
CA ASN A 373 -5.75 -27.03 -9.41
C ASN A 373 -5.56 -25.78 -10.32
N ARG A 374 -5.03 -25.97 -11.54
CA ARG A 374 -4.80 -24.90 -12.53
C ARG A 374 -6.03 -24.01 -12.81
N ARG A 375 -7.26 -24.53 -12.70
CA ARG A 375 -8.51 -23.75 -12.83
C ARG A 375 -8.80 -22.93 -11.56
N GLY A 376 -8.55 -23.50 -10.38
CA GLY A 376 -8.64 -22.80 -9.10
C GLY A 376 -7.70 -21.60 -9.02
N HIS A 377 -6.41 -21.80 -9.34
CA HIS A 377 -5.43 -20.72 -9.37
C HIS A 377 -5.75 -19.62 -10.40
N ASN A 378 -6.19 -19.98 -11.62
CA ASN A 378 -6.70 -19.00 -12.60
C ASN A 378 -7.83 -18.12 -12.03
N TYR A 379 -8.76 -18.71 -11.26
CA TYR A 379 -9.88 -17.95 -10.68
C TYR A 379 -9.43 -17.12 -9.48
N ALA A 380 -8.48 -17.61 -8.68
CA ALA A 380 -7.84 -16.86 -7.60
C ALA A 380 -7.13 -15.59 -8.13
N ALA A 381 -6.37 -15.69 -9.22
CA ALA A 381 -5.74 -14.53 -9.87
C ALA A 381 -6.76 -13.52 -10.39
N LYS A 382 -7.82 -13.99 -11.06
CA LYS A 382 -8.89 -13.11 -11.57
C LYS A 382 -9.64 -12.40 -10.44
N TRP A 383 -10.02 -13.15 -9.40
CA TRP A 383 -10.68 -12.59 -8.23
C TRP A 383 -9.82 -11.52 -7.56
N LEU A 384 -8.55 -11.83 -7.29
CA LEU A 384 -7.62 -10.92 -6.62
C LEU A 384 -7.41 -9.65 -7.46
N TRP A 385 -7.18 -9.80 -8.77
CA TRP A 385 -7.05 -8.65 -9.67
C TRP A 385 -8.31 -7.76 -9.67
N ASN A 386 -9.49 -8.36 -9.90
CA ASN A 386 -10.74 -7.60 -9.94
C ASN A 386 -11.08 -6.97 -8.57
N ARG A 387 -10.73 -7.63 -7.46
CA ARG A 387 -10.90 -7.11 -6.09
C ARG A 387 -9.93 -5.97 -5.76
N LEU A 388 -8.74 -5.94 -6.38
CA LEU A 388 -7.77 -4.85 -6.29
C LEU A 388 -8.15 -3.63 -7.15
N ILE A 389 -8.82 -3.83 -8.29
CA ILE A 389 -9.24 -2.75 -9.20
C ILE A 389 -10.61 -2.15 -8.85
N SER A 390 -11.59 -2.97 -8.44
CA SER A 390 -12.93 -2.50 -8.04
C SER A 390 -13.04 -2.16 -6.55
N GLY A 391 -12.10 -2.62 -5.72
CA GLY A 391 -12.13 -2.39 -4.28
C GLY A 391 -13.33 -3.08 -3.61
N PRO A 392 -13.88 -2.51 -2.50
CA PRO A 392 -15.00 -3.10 -1.78
C PRO A 392 -16.28 -3.31 -2.61
N ARG A 393 -16.48 -2.56 -3.71
CA ARG A 393 -17.64 -2.71 -4.62
C ARG A 393 -17.56 -3.93 -5.56
N TYR A 394 -16.57 -4.82 -5.44
CA TYR A 394 -16.56 -6.03 -6.29
C TYR A 394 -17.65 -7.02 -5.86
N ASN A 395 -18.83 -6.91 -6.48
CA ASN A 395 -19.96 -7.79 -6.19
C ASN A 395 -19.71 -9.22 -6.71
N LEU A 396 -19.58 -10.17 -5.78
CA LEU A 396 -19.41 -11.59 -6.11
C LEU A 396 -20.73 -12.28 -6.51
N SER A 397 -21.88 -11.65 -6.24
CA SER A 397 -23.20 -12.15 -6.65
C SER A 397 -23.35 -12.21 -8.18
N ASP A 398 -22.83 -11.18 -8.86
CA ASP A 398 -22.85 -11.07 -10.33
C ASP A 398 -21.65 -11.78 -10.98
N ALA A 399 -20.58 -11.98 -10.20
CA ALA A 399 -19.32 -12.57 -10.65
C ALA A 399 -19.42 -14.08 -10.85
N ILE A 400 -19.19 -14.54 -12.07
CA ILE A 400 -18.93 -15.95 -12.38
C ILE A 400 -17.54 -16.02 -13.00
N LEU A 401 -16.50 -16.20 -12.17
CA LEU A 401 -15.08 -16.11 -12.54
C LEU A 401 -14.66 -16.90 -13.81
N SER A 402 -15.42 -17.92 -14.20
CA SER A 402 -15.29 -18.64 -15.49
C SER A 402 -15.56 -17.79 -16.74
N ARG A 403 -16.27 -16.67 -16.60
CA ARG A 403 -16.83 -15.79 -17.64
C ARG A 403 -16.44 -14.32 -17.45
N ASP A 404 -16.22 -13.90 -16.21
CA ASP A 404 -15.76 -12.55 -15.87
C ASP A 404 -14.54 -12.13 -16.70
N LYS A 405 -14.49 -10.84 -17.04
CA LYS A 405 -13.32 -10.18 -17.62
C LYS A 405 -12.40 -9.68 -16.50
N TYR A 406 -11.12 -9.46 -16.82
CA TYR A 406 -10.19 -8.73 -15.96
C TYR A 406 -10.49 -7.22 -16.08
N PHE A 407 -10.69 -6.52 -14.98
CA PHE A 407 -11.02 -5.10 -15.00
C PHE A 407 -9.79 -4.23 -15.24
N CYS A 408 -9.96 -3.14 -15.99
CA CYS A 408 -8.96 -2.10 -16.13
C CYS A 408 -9.06 -1.06 -14.99
N PRO A 409 -7.94 -0.49 -14.51
CA PRO A 409 -7.98 0.77 -13.77
C PRO A 409 -8.74 1.85 -14.55
N SER A 410 -9.49 2.68 -13.83
CA SER A 410 -10.29 3.75 -14.44
C SER A 410 -9.46 5.03 -14.55
N VAL A 411 -9.63 5.83 -15.60
CA VAL A 411 -8.94 7.15 -15.68
C VAL A 411 -9.36 8.10 -14.55
N GLY A 412 -10.56 7.91 -14.00
CA GLY A 412 -11.04 8.62 -12.80
C GLY A 412 -10.60 8.01 -11.46
N CYS A 413 -9.87 6.89 -11.48
CA CYS A 413 -9.10 6.38 -10.33
C CYS A 413 -8.15 5.25 -10.79
N PRO A 414 -6.92 5.58 -11.24
CA PRO A 414 -6.03 4.62 -11.91
C PRO A 414 -5.22 3.73 -10.95
N TYR A 415 -5.55 3.73 -9.65
CA TYR A 415 -4.77 3.12 -8.58
C TYR A 415 -5.40 1.83 -8.05
N PHE A 416 -4.59 0.98 -7.42
CA PHE A 416 -5.12 -0.13 -6.61
C PHE A 416 -5.99 0.41 -5.47
N ARG A 417 -7.19 -0.14 -5.29
CA ARG A 417 -8.17 0.36 -4.33
C ARG A 417 -7.83 -0.13 -2.92
N ASN A 418 -7.46 0.81 -2.05
CA ASN A 418 -6.97 0.58 -0.70
C ASN A 418 -7.57 1.60 0.30
N HIS A 419 -7.23 1.46 1.58
CA HIS A 419 -7.79 2.30 2.65
C HIS A 419 -7.43 3.79 2.54
N GLU A 420 -6.33 4.18 1.87
CA GLU A 420 -6.00 5.60 1.68
C GLU A 420 -6.84 6.26 0.57
N ASN A 421 -7.26 5.49 -0.45
CA ASN A 421 -7.89 6.04 -1.65
C ASN A 421 -9.35 5.58 -1.91
N PHE A 422 -9.93 4.68 -1.11
CA PHE A 422 -11.27 4.13 -1.44
C PHE A 422 -12.37 5.20 -1.45
N LYS A 423 -12.39 6.11 -0.48
CA LYS A 423 -13.37 7.22 -0.42
C LYS A 423 -13.07 8.27 -1.48
N TYR A 424 -11.90 8.90 -1.37
CA TYR A 424 -11.42 9.94 -2.28
C TYR A 424 -10.20 9.43 -3.04
N CYS A 425 -10.23 9.52 -4.37
CA CYS A 425 -9.11 9.10 -5.21
C CYS A 425 -8.26 10.33 -5.61
N PRO A 426 -7.02 10.47 -5.10
CA PRO A 426 -6.20 11.67 -5.30
C PRO A 426 -5.48 11.64 -6.65
N ILE A 427 -6.03 12.33 -7.65
CA ILE A 427 -5.45 12.43 -8.99
C ILE A 427 -4.60 13.70 -9.12
N LEU A 428 -3.41 13.59 -9.71
CA LEU A 428 -2.57 14.73 -10.10
C LEU A 428 -1.97 14.45 -11.50
N ARG A 429 -2.27 15.30 -12.49
CA ARG A 429 -1.62 15.21 -13.83
C ARG A 429 -0.24 15.86 -13.78
N HIS A 430 0.69 15.43 -14.62
CA HIS A 430 2.01 16.08 -14.72
C HIS A 430 1.90 17.56 -15.12
N VAL A 431 0.92 17.92 -15.97
CA VAL A 431 0.66 19.32 -16.38
C VAL A 431 0.13 20.22 -15.27
N ASP A 432 -0.44 19.66 -14.20
CA ASP A 432 -0.94 20.41 -13.04
C ASP A 432 0.06 20.43 -11.87
N ALA A 433 1.15 19.65 -11.96
CA ALA A 433 2.03 19.35 -10.83
C ALA A 433 3.17 20.37 -10.71
N THR A 434 3.22 21.14 -9.63
CA THR A 434 4.37 22.01 -9.35
C THR A 434 5.58 21.19 -8.91
N GLU A 435 6.79 21.75 -9.05
CA GLU A 435 8.00 21.12 -8.51
C GLU A 435 7.90 20.86 -7.00
N GLU A 436 7.17 21.71 -6.25
CA GLU A 436 6.92 21.48 -4.82
C GLU A 436 5.99 20.28 -4.59
N ASP A 437 4.91 20.11 -5.36
CA ASP A 437 4.00 18.98 -5.22
C ASP A 437 4.69 17.66 -5.60
N VAL A 438 5.45 17.65 -6.70
CA VAL A 438 6.28 16.53 -7.12
C VAL A 438 7.34 16.21 -6.06
N ALA A 439 7.94 17.23 -5.44
CA ALA A 439 8.94 17.04 -4.38
C ALA A 439 8.31 16.55 -3.06
N ASP A 440 7.15 17.06 -2.64
CA ASP A 440 6.47 16.62 -1.42
C ASP A 440 5.87 15.21 -1.57
N LEU A 441 5.39 14.84 -2.76
CA LEU A 441 5.05 13.44 -3.10
C LEU A 441 6.28 12.53 -3.04
N LYS A 442 7.39 12.89 -3.70
CA LYS A 442 8.65 12.10 -3.68
C LYS A 442 9.30 12.03 -2.30
N LYS A 443 9.12 13.05 -1.45
CA LYS A 443 9.62 13.13 -0.06
C LYS A 443 8.61 12.63 0.98
N GLY A 444 7.44 12.15 0.56
CA GLY A 444 6.39 11.61 1.43
C GLY A 444 5.72 12.62 2.38
N LYS A 445 5.93 13.93 2.21
CA LYS A 445 5.48 14.97 3.14
C LYS A 445 3.97 15.18 3.10
N LYS A 446 3.35 15.37 4.28
CA LYS A 446 1.89 15.56 4.41
C LYS A 446 1.43 16.77 3.58
N PRO A 447 0.27 16.70 2.90
CA PRO A 447 -0.23 17.83 2.13
C PRO A 447 -0.37 19.05 3.05
N LYS A 448 0.11 20.19 2.56
CA LYS A 448 -0.07 21.47 3.25
C LYS A 448 -1.57 21.73 3.38
N ARG A 449 -2.09 21.82 4.62
CA ARG A 449 -3.44 22.38 4.83
C ARG A 449 -3.47 23.75 4.15
N SER A 450 -4.48 24.00 3.32
CA SER A 450 -4.59 25.25 2.56
C SER A 450 -4.35 26.45 3.47
N GLN A 451 -3.47 27.37 3.05
CA GLN A 451 -3.11 28.54 3.86
C GLN A 451 -4.36 29.34 4.24
N PHE A 452 -5.38 29.36 3.37
CA PHE A 452 -6.68 29.97 3.62
C PHE A 452 -7.37 29.42 4.88
N THR A 453 -7.27 28.10 5.14
CA THR A 453 -7.80 27.48 6.36
C THR A 453 -7.01 27.93 7.60
N LEU A 454 -5.69 28.08 7.49
CA LEU A 454 -4.84 28.55 8.58
C LEU A 454 -5.12 30.03 8.92
N TYR A 455 -5.20 30.89 7.90
CA TYR A 455 -5.55 32.31 8.07
C TYR A 455 -6.97 32.49 8.61
N ARG A 456 -7.95 31.69 8.16
CA ARG A 456 -9.32 31.69 8.71
C ARG A 456 -9.33 31.34 10.20
N LEU A 457 -8.58 30.32 10.61
CA LEU A 457 -8.54 29.87 12.00
C LEU A 457 -7.79 30.89 12.90
N ALA A 458 -6.69 31.47 12.41
CA ALA A 458 -6.01 32.58 13.08
C ALA A 458 -6.92 33.82 13.21
N GLY A 459 -7.67 34.17 12.16
CA GLY A 459 -8.62 35.29 12.17
C GLY A 459 -9.75 35.11 13.19
N ILE A 460 -10.25 33.88 13.37
CA ILE A 460 -11.23 33.55 14.42
C ILE A 460 -10.63 33.77 15.81
N VAL A 461 -9.39 33.30 16.06
CA VAL A 461 -8.71 33.49 17.36
C VAL A 461 -8.47 34.97 17.66
N VAL A 462 -8.02 35.76 16.68
CA VAL A 462 -7.83 37.21 16.84
C VAL A 462 -9.17 37.93 17.07
N GLY A 463 -10.24 37.54 16.37
CA GLY A 463 -11.59 38.07 16.58
C GLY A 463 -12.10 37.81 18.00
N LEU A 464 -11.95 36.58 18.51
CA LEU A 464 -12.33 36.23 19.88
C LEU A 464 -11.51 36.98 20.93
N ALA A 465 -10.20 37.18 20.70
CA ALA A 465 -9.35 38.00 21.56
C ALA A 465 -9.81 39.48 21.58
N PHE A 466 -10.21 40.04 20.43
CA PHE A 466 -10.74 41.39 20.35
C PHE A 466 -12.12 41.54 21.04
N CYS A 467 -13.00 40.56 20.89
CA CYS A 467 -14.31 40.54 21.58
C CYS A 467 -14.16 40.43 23.10
N THR A 468 -13.23 39.61 23.60
CA THR A 468 -12.96 39.50 25.04
C THR A 468 -12.30 40.77 25.62
N ALA A 469 -11.37 41.40 24.89
CA ALA A 469 -10.79 42.68 25.29
C ALA A 469 -11.82 43.82 25.32
N THR A 470 -12.66 43.94 24.29
CA THR A 470 -13.69 45.00 24.21
C THR A 470 -14.79 44.82 25.26
N THR A 471 -15.29 43.60 25.48
CA THR A 471 -16.25 43.33 26.56
C THR A 471 -15.66 43.57 27.96
N GLY A 472 -14.39 43.18 28.19
CA GLY A 472 -13.67 43.50 29.44
C GLY A 472 -13.57 45.01 29.70
N CYS A 473 -13.20 45.80 28.69
CA CYS A 473 -13.16 47.26 28.78
C CYS A 473 -14.54 47.89 29.04
N ILE A 474 -15.60 47.38 28.40
CA ILE A 474 -16.98 47.86 28.63
C ILE A 474 -17.45 47.55 30.05
N VAL A 475 -17.19 46.33 30.56
CA VAL A 475 -17.50 45.96 31.95
C VAL A 475 -16.75 46.85 32.94
N PHE A 476 -15.45 47.07 32.73
CA PHE A 476 -14.65 47.94 33.59
C PHE A 476 -15.14 49.40 33.59
N TYR A 477 -15.53 49.93 32.43
CA TYR A 477 -16.12 51.27 32.29
C TYR A 477 -17.48 51.38 33.01
N LEU A 478 -18.35 50.37 32.90
CA LEU A 478 -19.65 50.34 33.59
C LEU A 478 -19.48 50.23 35.12
N LEU A 479 -18.56 49.39 35.59
CA LEU A 479 -18.20 49.31 37.02
C LEU A 479 -17.66 50.65 37.54
N SER A 480 -16.77 51.31 36.78
CA SER A 480 -16.25 52.64 37.11
C SER A 480 -17.34 53.73 37.16
N LYS A 481 -18.45 53.57 36.43
CA LYS A 481 -19.58 54.51 36.44
C LYS A 481 -20.53 54.30 37.62
N HIS A 482 -20.54 53.11 38.22
CA HIS A 482 -21.38 52.78 39.39
C HIS A 482 -20.65 52.86 40.74
N ALA A 483 -19.33 53.06 40.73
CA ALA A 483 -18.53 53.29 41.94
C ALA A 483 -18.85 54.65 42.59
N LYS A 484 -19.69 54.65 43.64
CA LYS A 484 -20.18 55.86 44.34
C LYS A 484 -19.32 56.35 45.52
N HIS A 485 -18.07 55.90 45.66
CA HIS A 485 -17.12 56.39 46.67
C HIS A 485 -15.75 56.61 46.05
N GLY A 486 -15.08 57.71 46.40
CA GLY A 486 -13.70 57.98 46.01
C GLY A 486 -12.74 57.14 46.86
N ARG A 487 -11.64 56.67 46.27
CA ARG A 487 -10.60 55.94 47.02
C ARG A 487 -9.70 56.86 47.87
N PHE A 488 -10.02 58.16 47.95
CA PHE A 488 -9.19 59.21 48.54
C PHE A 488 -10.01 60.26 49.30
N ASP A 489 -11.21 59.91 49.77
CA ASP A 489 -11.89 60.72 50.78
C ASP A 489 -11.16 60.51 52.12
N MET A 490 -10.73 61.60 52.76
CA MET A 490 -9.73 61.60 53.84
C MET A 490 -10.28 62.31 55.08
N GLU A 491 -10.37 61.60 56.20
CA GLU A 491 -10.91 62.11 57.46
C GLU A 491 -9.80 62.24 58.52
N PRO A 492 -9.65 63.38 59.22
CA PRO A 492 -8.45 63.69 60.00
C PRO A 492 -8.54 63.28 61.47
N ILE A 493 -7.41 62.81 62.04
CA ILE A 493 -7.20 62.65 63.49
C ILE A 493 -5.82 63.25 63.84
N LEU A 494 -5.72 63.86 65.02
CA LEU A 494 -4.59 64.67 65.46
C LEU A 494 -3.34 63.86 65.84
N GLU A 495 -2.22 64.56 65.97
CA GLU A 495 -1.02 64.10 66.68
C GLU A 495 -1.31 63.84 68.16
N GLU A 496 -0.86 62.70 68.67
CA GLU A 496 0.18 62.64 69.71
C GLU A 496 0.71 61.20 69.80
N GLY A 497 2.00 61.02 70.15
CA GLY A 497 2.64 59.71 70.21
C GLY A 497 2.87 59.23 71.64
N ILE A 498 2.87 57.90 71.87
CA ILE A 498 3.43 57.29 73.08
C ILE A 498 3.85 55.83 72.83
N TYR A 499 4.66 55.29 73.74
CA TYR A 499 5.49 54.09 73.64
C TYR A 499 4.77 52.73 73.82
N LYS A 500 5.42 51.67 73.30
CA LYS A 500 5.47 50.27 73.87
C LYS A 500 4.16 49.42 73.76
N GLU A 501 4.17 48.07 73.78
CA GLU A 501 5.22 47.02 73.74
C GLU A 501 4.64 45.58 73.59
N TYR A 502 5.35 44.69 72.87
CA TYR A 502 5.06 43.24 72.65
C TYR A 502 3.71 42.90 71.95
N THR A 503 3.50 41.75 71.29
CA THR A 503 4.07 40.39 71.45
C THR A 503 4.55 39.72 70.13
N LYS A 504 5.26 38.59 70.29
CA LYS A 504 5.94 37.77 69.26
C LYS A 504 4.98 36.78 68.57
N PRO A 505 5.34 36.24 67.38
CA PRO A 505 5.68 34.81 67.37
C PRO A 505 6.97 34.43 66.58
N ARG A 506 7.35 33.15 66.69
CA ARG A 506 8.56 32.48 66.13
C ARG A 506 8.56 32.57 64.58
N GLY A 507 9.68 32.58 63.84
CA GLY A 507 11.01 31.95 64.03
C GLY A 507 11.04 30.64 63.21
N LEU A 508 11.94 30.39 62.25
CA LEU A 508 13.42 30.44 62.25
C LEU A 508 14.00 31.15 60.99
N THR A 509 14.85 32.18 61.12
CA THR A 509 16.34 32.15 60.99
C THR A 509 16.92 31.65 59.65
N VAL A 510 17.42 32.60 58.85
CA VAL A 510 18.58 32.43 57.93
C VAL A 510 19.74 33.23 58.50
N VAL A 511 20.84 32.57 58.89
CA VAL A 511 22.08 33.20 59.37
C VAL A 511 23.27 32.26 59.05
N SER A 512 24.47 32.70 58.67
CA SER A 512 24.92 33.89 57.91
C SER A 512 26.45 33.78 57.69
N LYS A 513 27.01 34.73 56.91
CA LYS A 513 28.45 35.02 56.70
C LYS A 513 29.23 33.91 55.96
N LYS A 514 30.04 34.17 54.91
CA LYS A 514 30.81 35.35 54.42
C LYS A 514 32.17 35.55 55.11
N GLY A 515 33.20 35.02 54.45
CA GLY A 515 34.52 35.64 54.33
C GLY A 515 35.62 35.05 55.21
N GLU A 516 36.56 34.36 54.57
CA GLU A 516 38.01 34.49 54.76
C GLU A 516 38.68 34.00 53.45
N ALA A 517 40.01 34.02 53.34
CA ALA A 517 40.78 33.52 52.19
C ALA A 517 42.10 32.87 52.67
N ILE A 518 42.91 32.37 51.72
CA ILE A 518 44.31 31.88 51.85
C ILE A 518 44.49 30.35 52.03
N SER A 519 44.85 29.73 50.90
CA SER A 519 45.89 28.70 50.60
C SER A 519 46.01 27.30 51.27
N ASP A 520 46.59 26.41 50.43
CA ASP A 520 47.48 25.24 50.69
C ASP A 520 46.94 23.84 51.06
N SER A 521 47.67 22.82 50.55
CA SER A 521 47.53 21.33 50.67
C SER A 521 46.21 20.71 50.15
N GLU A 522 46.14 19.67 49.29
CA GLU A 522 46.91 18.42 48.98
C GLU A 522 46.27 17.14 49.57
N GLU A 523 46.51 15.99 48.90
CA GLU A 523 45.97 14.61 49.13
C GLU A 523 44.44 14.47 48.87
N GLU A 524 43.93 13.61 47.95
CA GLU A 524 43.89 12.12 47.85
C GLU A 524 42.87 11.42 48.79
N GLU A 525 42.02 10.45 48.39
CA GLU A 525 41.62 9.94 47.04
C GLU A 525 40.11 10.27 46.74
N GLU A 526 39.10 9.44 46.40
CA GLU A 526 38.93 7.98 46.16
C GLU A 526 37.89 7.71 45.02
N THR A 527 38.27 6.92 44.00
CA THR A 527 37.43 6.20 42.99
C THR A 527 36.23 6.87 42.27
N ILE A 528 36.26 6.84 40.94
CA ILE A 528 35.08 6.64 40.08
C ILE A 528 35.37 5.46 39.13
N VAL A 529 34.38 4.59 38.89
CA VAL A 529 34.53 3.39 38.05
C VAL A 529 33.82 3.58 36.70
N GLU A 530 34.56 3.47 35.59
CA GLU A 530 34.01 3.34 34.23
C GLU A 530 34.21 1.91 33.67
N PRO A 531 33.30 1.40 32.82
CA PRO A 531 33.44 0.09 32.17
C PRO A 531 34.26 0.13 30.87
N GLU A 532 35.02 -0.93 30.60
CA GLU A 532 36.00 -1.01 29.50
C GLU A 532 35.41 -1.16 28.08
N TYR A 533 36.17 -0.68 27.09
CA TYR A 533 36.07 -1.08 25.68
C TYR A 533 37.33 -1.86 25.25
N PRO A 534 37.23 -3.06 24.64
CA PRO A 534 38.39 -3.87 24.28
C PRO A 534 39.05 -3.41 22.96
N TYR A 535 40.29 -2.92 23.04
CA TYR A 535 41.14 -2.61 21.89
C TYR A 535 41.94 -3.85 21.45
N ARG A 536 41.99 -4.17 20.14
CA ARG A 536 42.74 -5.33 19.60
C ARG A 536 43.98 -4.86 18.80
N ARG A 537 45.14 -5.45 19.07
CA ARG A 537 46.42 -5.15 18.40
C ARG A 537 46.48 -5.67 16.94
N PRO A 538 47.35 -5.09 16.09
CA PRO A 538 47.58 -5.55 14.72
C PRO A 538 48.57 -6.72 14.65
N GLU A 539 48.60 -7.43 13.51
CA GLU A 539 49.48 -8.56 13.23
C GLU A 539 50.17 -8.42 11.84
N GLU A 540 51.12 -9.30 11.52
CA GLU A 540 52.30 -8.97 10.69
C GLU A 540 52.17 -9.25 9.17
N GLN A 541 52.97 -8.55 8.34
CA GLN A 541 53.06 -8.71 6.88
C GLN A 541 54.22 -9.61 6.43
N ARG A 542 53.97 -10.58 5.53
CA ARG A 542 54.92 -11.04 4.47
C ARG A 542 54.23 -11.96 3.42
N PRO A 543 54.85 -12.33 2.27
CA PRO A 543 54.50 -11.59 1.04
C PRO A 543 54.09 -12.43 -0.18
N MET A 544 53.72 -11.68 -1.21
CA MET A 544 53.44 -11.98 -2.62
C MET A 544 54.28 -13.08 -3.32
N HIS A 545 53.64 -13.88 -4.18
CA HIS A 545 54.25 -14.49 -5.37
C HIS A 545 53.20 -14.81 -6.46
N ASP A 546 53.61 -14.66 -7.73
CA ASP A 546 52.99 -15.12 -8.99
C ASP A 546 54.13 -15.75 -9.83
N PRO A 547 53.88 -16.77 -10.70
CA PRO A 547 53.82 -16.47 -12.14
C PRO A 547 52.91 -17.38 -13.02
N THR A 548 52.00 -16.74 -13.75
CA THR A 548 51.65 -16.91 -15.19
C THR A 548 51.88 -18.22 -16.00
N LEU A 549 50.80 -18.59 -16.74
CA LEU A 549 50.73 -19.11 -18.14
C LEU A 549 50.88 -20.63 -18.50
N VAL A 550 50.33 -20.95 -19.69
CA VAL A 550 50.19 -22.27 -20.38
C VAL A 550 49.11 -23.20 -19.77
N GLY A 551 48.27 -23.94 -20.53
CA GLY A 551 47.98 -23.96 -21.98
C GLY A 551 47.43 -25.32 -22.47
N HIS A 552 46.52 -25.30 -23.47
CA HIS A 552 45.87 -26.44 -24.21
C HIS A 552 44.80 -27.32 -23.53
N ASN A 553 43.65 -27.48 -24.25
CA ASN A 553 43.14 -28.70 -24.93
C ASN A 553 43.37 -30.10 -24.29
N ASP A 554 42.46 -31.09 -24.32
CA ASP A 554 41.33 -31.40 -25.25
C ASP A 554 40.21 -32.29 -24.61
N ASN A 555 39.03 -32.31 -25.24
CA ASN A 555 38.01 -33.38 -25.52
C ASN A 555 37.68 -34.60 -24.60
N GLU A 556 36.56 -35.24 -24.98
CA GLU A 556 35.97 -36.56 -24.61
C GLU A 556 35.24 -36.61 -23.24
N LEU A 557 33.92 -36.84 -23.19
CA LEU A 557 33.12 -38.06 -23.46
C LEU A 557 33.35 -39.22 -22.47
N GLU A 558 32.33 -39.53 -21.66
CA GLU A 558 31.72 -40.87 -21.66
C GLU A 558 30.30 -40.90 -21.05
N ASN A 559 29.62 -42.05 -21.15
CA ASN A 559 28.22 -42.25 -20.77
C ASN A 559 28.05 -43.13 -19.51
N ALA A 560 27.05 -42.84 -18.68
CA ALA A 560 26.37 -43.82 -17.83
C ALA A 560 24.96 -43.29 -17.49
N SER A 561 23.87 -43.66 -18.17
CA SER A 561 23.20 -44.97 -18.24
C SER A 561 22.32 -45.32 -17.02
N PHE A 562 21.01 -45.22 -17.24
CA PHE A 562 19.88 -45.77 -16.49
C PHE A 562 20.16 -46.93 -15.51
N LEU A 563 19.46 -46.92 -14.38
CA LEU A 563 19.09 -48.14 -13.65
C LEU A 563 17.62 -48.06 -13.18
N ASN A 564 16.74 -48.77 -13.90
CA ASN A 564 15.41 -49.12 -13.42
C ASN A 564 15.53 -50.35 -12.52
N ILE A 565 14.98 -50.28 -11.30
CA ILE A 565 14.58 -51.46 -10.52
C ILE A 565 13.23 -51.12 -9.88
N GLY A 566 12.29 -52.06 -9.96
CA GLY A 566 11.04 -52.01 -9.20
C GLY A 566 10.53 -53.43 -8.94
N GLU A 567 9.88 -53.60 -7.80
CA GLU A 567 8.90 -54.64 -7.44
C GLU A 567 7.76 -53.96 -6.68
#